data_AF-F7XNY4-F1
#
_entry.id   AF-F7XNY4-F1
#
_cell.length_a   1.000
_cell.length_b   1.000
_cell.length_c   1.000
_cell.angle_alpha   90.00
_cell.angle_beta   90.00
_cell.angle_gamma   90.00
#
_symmetry.space_group_name_H-M   'P 1'
#
loop_
_entity.id
_entity.type
_entity.pdbx_description
1 polymer ?
#
loop_
_entity_poly.entity_id
_entity_poly.type
_entity_poly.pdbx_seq_one_letter_code
_entity_poly.pdbx_strand_id
1 'polypeptide(L)'
;MRISVFFGKFLLYLTVLFIIALPGVINHFESGDTSLSAFSFLTFYLPMNLVPFIALVLATPVENNLRLKYIIGGSAIICVFTLLIIGFQFTFVSVAGELFYFYAIGRVAFPFVLWFVLMNRHMNFNF
;
A
#
# COMPACT_ATOMS: atom_id res chain seq x y z
N MET A 1 11.17 18.92 -9.48
CA MET A 1 11.58 17.67 -10.19
C MET A 1 10.70 17.50 -11.42
N ARG A 2 11.22 17.03 -12.57
CA ARG A 2 10.35 16.73 -13.73
C ARG A 2 9.44 15.54 -13.42
N ILE A 3 8.18 15.60 -13.83
CA ILE A 3 7.19 14.53 -13.60
C ILE A 3 7.67 13.18 -14.18
N SER A 4 8.36 13.18 -15.32
CA SER A 4 8.91 11.98 -15.94
C SER A 4 9.98 11.29 -15.07
N VAL A 5 10.81 12.08 -14.39
CA VAL A 5 11.83 11.57 -13.45
C VAL A 5 11.17 10.97 -12.21
N PHE A 6 10.08 11.58 -11.73
CA PHE A 6 9.28 11.00 -10.64
C PHE A 6 8.76 9.63 -11.02
N PHE A 7 8.08 9.52 -12.17
CA PHE A 7 7.52 8.25 -12.62
C PHE A 7 8.59 7.19 -12.83
N GLY A 8 9.74 7.53 -13.41
CA GLY A 8 10.86 6.59 -13.54
C GLY A 8 11.35 6.05 -12.19
N LYS A 9 11.52 6.93 -11.19
CA LYS A 9 11.89 6.52 -9.83
C LYS A 9 10.82 5.67 -9.17
N PHE A 10 9.55 6.08 -9.28
CA PHE A 10 8.42 5.35 -8.72
C PHE A 10 8.35 3.93 -9.28
N LEU A 11 8.42 3.77 -10.60
CA LEU A 11 8.38 2.45 -11.25
C LEU A 11 9.58 1.59 -10.84
N LEU A 12 10.77 2.17 -10.71
CA LEU A 12 11.95 1.47 -10.21
C LEU A 12 11.73 0.94 -8.78
N TYR A 13 11.34 1.81 -7.85
CA TYR A 13 11.12 1.42 -6.46
C TYR A 13 9.96 0.43 -6.32
N LEU A 14 8.88 0.63 -7.09
CA LEU A 14 7.74 -0.28 -7.12
C LEU A 14 8.18 -1.67 -7.56
N THR A 15 9.00 -1.77 -8.61
CA THR A 15 9.52 -3.04 -9.13
C THR A 15 10.37 -3.75 -8.08
N VAL A 16 11.32 -3.04 -7.47
CA VAL A 16 12.20 -3.62 -6.44
C VAL A 16 11.39 -4.14 -5.25
N LEU A 17 10.45 -3.33 -4.74
CA LEU A 17 9.61 -3.71 -3.60
C LEU A 17 8.64 -4.85 -3.95
N PHE A 18 8.12 -4.88 -5.17
CA PHE A 18 7.26 -5.96 -5.64
C PHE A 18 8.02 -7.29 -5.72
N ILE A 19 9.25 -7.29 -6.23
CA ILE A 19 10.11 -8.49 -6.26
C ILE A 19 10.33 -9.03 -4.84
N ILE A 20 10.57 -8.15 -3.86
CA ILE A 20 10.74 -8.54 -2.45
C ILE A 20 9.44 -9.15 -1.89
N ALA A 21 8.28 -8.62 -2.26
CA ALA A 21 6.98 -9.12 -1.82
C ALA A 21 6.52 -10.40 -2.55
N LEU A 22 7.13 -10.72 -3.70
CA LEU A 22 6.70 -11.78 -4.60
C LEU A 22 6.53 -13.17 -3.94
N PRO A 23 7.44 -13.63 -3.05
CA PRO A 23 7.27 -14.93 -2.39
C PRO A 23 5.98 -15.02 -1.58
N GLY A 24 5.60 -13.94 -0.87
CA GLY A 24 4.35 -13.88 -0.10
C GLY A 24 3.12 -13.92 -1.00
N VAL A 25 3.19 -13.24 -2.14
CA VAL A 25 2.13 -13.23 -3.16
C VAL A 25 1.93 -14.61 -3.78
N ILE A 26 3.02 -15.27 -4.18
CA ILE A 26 2.97 -16.64 -4.75
C ILE A 26 2.35 -17.60 -3.74
N ASN A 27 2.84 -17.61 -2.49
CA ASN A 27 2.32 -18.48 -1.44
C ASN A 27 0.82 -18.28 -1.18
N HIS A 28 0.32 -17.04 -1.25
CA HIS A 28 -1.10 -16.75 -1.09
C HIS A 28 -1.96 -17.34 -2.21
N PHE A 29 -1.50 -17.25 -3.47
CA PHE A 29 -2.23 -17.84 -4.59
C PHE A 29 -2.14 -19.37 -4.63
N GLU A 30 -0.99 -19.94 -4.24
CA GLU A 30 -0.78 -21.39 -4.18
C GLU A 30 -1.56 -22.06 -3.05
N SER A 31 -1.78 -21.38 -1.92
CA SER A 31 -2.52 -21.98 -0.80
C SER A 31 -3.98 -22.24 -1.13
N GLY A 32 -4.55 -21.59 -2.16
CA GLY A 32 -5.98 -21.64 -2.47
C GLY A 32 -6.88 -21.15 -1.34
N ASP A 33 -6.28 -20.60 -0.27
CA ASP A 33 -6.95 -20.24 0.96
C ASP A 33 -7.59 -18.87 0.78
N THR A 34 -8.89 -18.90 0.53
CA THR A 34 -9.74 -17.71 0.43
C THR A 34 -10.19 -17.22 1.81
N SER A 35 -9.79 -17.90 2.89
CA SER A 35 -10.10 -17.47 4.24
C SER A 35 -9.25 -16.26 4.65
N LEU A 36 -9.91 -15.32 5.33
CA LEU A 36 -9.25 -14.18 5.95
C LEU A 36 -8.48 -14.69 7.18
N SER A 37 -7.17 -14.94 7.01
CA SER A 37 -6.28 -15.32 8.10
C SER A 37 -5.31 -14.18 8.45
N ALA A 38 -4.83 -14.16 9.69
CA ALA A 38 -3.77 -13.23 10.11
C ALA A 38 -2.49 -13.41 9.29
N PHE A 39 -2.24 -14.63 8.80
CA PHE A 39 -1.14 -14.92 7.90
C PHE A 39 -1.33 -14.23 6.55
N SER A 40 -2.48 -14.42 5.88
CA SER A 40 -2.81 -13.76 4.61
C SER A 40 -2.86 -12.23 4.74
N PHE A 41 -3.18 -11.70 5.93
CA PHE A 41 -3.04 -10.28 6.23
C PHE A 41 -1.60 -9.78 6.10
N LEU A 42 -0.65 -10.43 6.79
CA LEU A 42 0.74 -10.00 6.83
C LEU A 42 1.47 -10.25 5.51
N THR A 43 1.17 -11.35 4.83
CA THR A 43 1.92 -11.80 3.66
C THR A 43 1.35 -11.32 2.33
N PHE A 44 0.09 -10.89 2.30
CA PHE A 44 -0.58 -10.46 1.07
C PHE A 44 -1.30 -9.11 1.20
N TYR A 45 -2.30 -9.01 2.09
CA TYR A 45 -3.16 -7.83 2.12
C TYR A 45 -2.42 -6.53 2.54
N LEU A 46 -1.54 -6.63 3.53
CA LEU A 46 -0.76 -5.49 4.00
C LEU A 46 0.33 -5.07 2.98
N PRO A 47 1.16 -5.99 2.44
CA PRO A 47 2.11 -5.67 1.37
C PRO A 47 1.49 -5.01 0.14
N MET A 48 0.28 -5.44 -0.27
CA MET A 48 -0.43 -4.86 -1.42
C MET A 48 -0.71 -3.36 -1.27
N ASN A 49 -0.86 -2.86 -0.04
CA ASN A 49 -1.00 -1.42 0.23
C ASN A 49 0.34 -0.74 0.51
N LEU A 50 1.23 -1.41 1.25
CA LEU A 50 2.52 -0.83 1.66
C LEU A 50 3.48 -0.62 0.49
N VAL A 51 3.59 -1.60 -0.41
CA VAL A 51 4.51 -1.55 -1.55
C VAL A 51 4.31 -0.30 -2.42
N PRO A 52 3.09 -0.01 -2.94
CA PRO A 52 2.87 1.19 -3.74
C PRO A 52 3.08 2.47 -2.91
N PHE A 53 2.64 2.50 -1.65
CA PHE A 53 2.83 3.67 -0.78
C PHE A 53 4.32 3.99 -0.56
N ILE A 54 5.11 3.01 -0.15
CA ILE A 54 6.54 3.17 0.12
C ILE A 54 7.26 3.57 -1.17
N ALA A 55 6.92 2.95 -2.31
CA ALA A 55 7.48 3.33 -3.61
C ALA A 55 7.22 4.80 -3.95
N LEU A 56 6.01 5.31 -3.72
CA LEU A 56 5.66 6.72 -3.94
C LEU A 56 6.46 7.66 -3.01
N VAL A 57 6.57 7.31 -1.72
CA VAL A 57 7.35 8.12 -0.75
C VAL A 57 8.83 8.13 -1.10
N LEU A 58 9.41 6.99 -1.51
CA LEU A 58 10.79 6.89 -1.98
C LEU A 58 11.04 7.71 -3.25
N ALA A 59 10.09 7.75 -4.17
CA ALA A 59 10.17 8.53 -5.39
C ALA A 59 10.06 10.05 -5.15
N THR A 60 9.51 10.46 -4.01
CA THR A 60 9.27 11.87 -3.68
C THR A 60 10.59 12.57 -3.27
N PRO A 61 10.89 13.77 -3.79
CA PRO A 61 12.14 14.46 -3.52
C PRO A 61 12.10 15.16 -2.15
N VAL A 62 12.19 14.37 -1.08
CA VAL A 62 12.19 14.84 0.31
C VAL A 62 13.46 14.36 1.03
N GLU A 63 13.88 15.08 2.08
CA GLU A 63 15.00 14.70 2.94
C GLU A 63 14.82 13.32 3.57
N ASN A 64 15.93 12.58 3.76
CA ASN A 64 15.90 11.20 4.26
C ASN A 64 15.21 11.06 5.63
N ASN A 65 15.44 12.01 6.55
CA ASN A 65 14.83 11.99 7.88
C ASN A 65 13.31 12.13 7.82
N LEU A 66 12.81 13.04 6.97
CA LEU A 66 11.38 13.22 6.73
C LEU A 66 10.80 12.03 5.99
N ARG A 67 11.51 11.50 4.98
CA ARG A 67 11.10 10.31 4.23
C ARG A 67 10.84 9.13 5.17
N LEU A 68 11.76 8.88 6.10
CA LEU A 68 11.60 7.80 7.08
C LEU A 68 10.37 8.01 7.97
N LYS A 69 10.13 9.25 8.43
CA LYS A 69 8.92 9.59 9.20
C LYS A 69 7.65 9.32 8.41
N TYR A 70 7.60 9.68 7.13
CA TYR A 70 6.45 9.41 6.27
C TYR A 70 6.26 7.92 6.00
N ILE A 71 7.33 7.17 5.78
CA ILE A 71 7.26 5.71 5.64
C ILE A 71 6.70 5.09 6.91
N ILE A 72 7.25 5.40 8.08
CA ILE A 72 6.80 4.82 9.36
C ILE A 72 5.35 5.21 9.66
N GLY A 73 5.05 6.52 9.63
CA GLY A 73 3.72 7.03 9.94
C GLY A 73 2.65 6.55 8.98
N GLY A 74 2.93 6.59 7.68
CA GLY A 74 1.99 6.10 6.66
C GLY A 74 1.82 4.59 6.69
N SER A 75 2.88 3.82 6.97
CA SER A 75 2.78 2.37 7.14
C SER A 75 1.91 1.99 8.34
N ALA A 76 2.01 2.75 9.45
CA ALA A 76 1.14 2.57 10.60
C ALA A 76 -0.34 2.85 10.26
N ILE A 77 -0.61 3.95 9.53
CA ILE A 77 -1.97 4.28 9.06
C ILE A 77 -2.52 3.19 8.12
N ILE A 78 -1.71 2.70 7.19
CA ILE A 78 -2.07 1.60 6.28
C ILE A 78 -2.37 0.32 7.08
N CYS A 79 -1.57 0.00 8.08
CA CYS A 79 -1.80 -1.15 8.94
C CYS A 79 -3.15 -1.04 9.66
N VAL A 80 -3.44 0.11 10.28
CA VAL A 80 -4.73 0.36 10.95
C VAL A 80 -5.89 0.27 9.96
N PHE A 81 -5.79 0.90 8.79
CA PHE A 81 -6.82 0.82 7.74
C PHE A 81 -7.08 -0.63 7.33
N THR A 82 -6.02 -1.40 7.07
CA THR A 82 -6.12 -2.80 6.63
C THR A 82 -6.73 -3.67 7.75
N LEU A 83 -6.36 -3.45 9.02
CA LEU A 83 -6.95 -4.15 10.17
C LEU A 83 -8.44 -3.82 10.37
N LEU A 84 -8.83 -2.56 10.23
CA LEU A 84 -10.23 -2.14 10.36
C LEU A 84 -11.12 -2.84 9.33
N ILE A 85 -10.65 -2.97 8.09
CA ILE A 85 -11.40 -3.67 7.05
C ILE A 85 -11.57 -5.15 7.41
N ILE A 86 -10.50 -5.81 7.85
CA ILE A 86 -10.58 -7.21 8.28
C ILE A 86 -11.58 -7.35 9.43
N GLY A 87 -11.50 -6.45 10.42
CA GLY A 87 -12.47 -6.39 11.52
C GLY A 87 -13.91 -6.25 11.04
N PHE A 88 -14.17 -5.39 10.06
CA PHE A 88 -15.50 -5.25 9.46
C PHE A 88 -15.95 -6.51 8.71
N GLN A 89 -15.07 -7.20 8.00
CA GLN A 89 -15.40 -8.44 7.31
C GLN A 89 -15.79 -9.57 8.28
N PHE A 90 -15.13 -9.64 9.44
CA PHE A 90 -15.52 -10.58 10.50
C PHE A 90 -16.82 -10.20 11.21
N THR A 91 -17.08 -8.90 11.35
CA THR A 91 -18.28 -8.40 12.05
C THR A 91 -19.53 -8.51 11.19
N PHE A 92 -19.42 -8.26 9.88
CA PHE A 92 -20.53 -8.20 8.94
C PHE A 92 -20.44 -9.31 7.89
N VAL A 93 -20.44 -10.57 8.34
CA VAL A 93 -20.28 -11.76 7.48
C VAL A 93 -21.31 -11.81 6.34
N SER A 94 -22.55 -11.36 6.60
CA SER A 94 -23.64 -11.35 5.62
C SER A 94 -23.40 -10.47 4.40
N VAL A 95 -22.51 -9.47 4.50
CA VAL A 95 -22.14 -8.55 3.41
C VAL A 95 -20.62 -8.51 3.18
N ALA A 96 -19.90 -9.53 3.67
CA ALA A 96 -18.44 -9.56 3.62
C ALA A 96 -17.91 -9.56 2.17
N GLY A 97 -18.65 -10.15 1.24
CA GLY A 97 -18.33 -10.15 -0.18
C GLY A 97 -18.40 -8.76 -0.80
N GLU A 98 -19.49 -8.01 -0.58
CA GLU A 98 -19.63 -6.63 -1.07
C GLU A 98 -18.58 -5.72 -0.43
N LEU A 99 -18.33 -5.86 0.88
CA LEU A 99 -17.28 -5.15 1.59
C LEU A 99 -15.90 -5.46 1.01
N PHE A 100 -15.64 -6.70 0.57
CA PHE A 100 -14.38 -7.07 -0.09
C PHE A 100 -14.17 -6.33 -1.42
N TYR A 101 -15.23 -6.12 -2.22
CA TYR A 101 -15.15 -5.36 -3.47
C TYR A 101 -14.91 -3.87 -3.26
N PHE A 102 -15.67 -3.24 -2.35
CA PHE A 102 -15.42 -1.84 -1.96
C PHE A 102 -14.00 -1.66 -1.43
N TYR A 103 -13.55 -2.63 -0.63
CA TYR A 103 -12.18 -2.66 -0.14
C TYR A 103 -11.15 -2.88 -1.24
N ALA A 104 -11.42 -3.71 -2.26
CA ALA A 104 -10.50 -3.88 -3.39
C ALA A 104 -10.22 -2.54 -4.09
N ILE A 105 -11.26 -1.74 -4.32
CA ILE A 105 -11.13 -0.38 -4.87
C ILE A 105 -10.38 0.53 -3.90
N GLY A 106 -10.76 0.50 -2.61
CA GLY A 106 -10.13 1.26 -1.55
C GLY A 106 -8.63 0.97 -1.43
N ARG A 107 -8.20 -0.30 -1.48
CA ARG A 107 -6.80 -0.73 -1.43
C ARG A 107 -5.96 -0.18 -2.56
N VAL A 108 -6.53 -0.11 -3.77
CA VAL A 108 -5.80 0.42 -4.91
C VAL A 108 -5.63 1.93 -4.76
N ALA A 109 -6.65 2.66 -4.33
CA ALA A 109 -6.59 4.12 -4.24
C ALA A 109 -5.90 4.64 -2.97
N PHE A 110 -6.07 3.96 -1.84
CA PHE A 110 -5.66 4.44 -0.51
C PHE A 110 -4.16 4.76 -0.39
N PRO A 111 -3.23 3.93 -0.89
CA PRO A 111 -1.80 4.26 -0.91
C PRO A 111 -1.50 5.59 -1.60
N PHE A 112 -2.18 5.88 -2.72
CA PHE A 112 -1.99 7.10 -3.48
C PHE A 112 -2.59 8.31 -2.78
N VAL A 113 -3.81 8.18 -2.23
CA VAL A 113 -4.46 9.26 -1.47
C VAL A 113 -3.65 9.60 -0.23
N LEU A 114 -3.22 8.59 0.53
CA LEU A 114 -2.41 8.80 1.74
C LEU A 114 -1.07 9.45 1.40
N TRP A 115 -0.38 8.94 0.37
CA TRP A 115 0.84 9.57 -0.13
C TRP A 115 0.61 11.03 -0.52
N PHE A 116 -0.44 11.32 -1.30
CA PHE A 116 -0.76 12.68 -1.73
C PHE A 116 -1.01 13.60 -0.54
N VAL A 117 -1.82 13.17 0.43
CA VAL A 117 -2.12 13.95 1.65
C VAL A 117 -0.86 14.25 2.45
N LEU A 118 0.03 13.27 2.61
CA LEU A 118 1.26 13.43 3.40
C LEU A 118 2.33 14.24 2.68
N MET A 119 2.39 14.12 1.34
CA MET A 119 3.55 14.55 0.56
C MET A 119 3.28 15.73 -0.37
N ASN A 120 2.03 16.20 -0.53
CA ASN A 120 1.69 17.23 -1.52
C ASN A 120 2.55 18.50 -1.43
N ARG A 121 2.92 18.93 -0.23
CA ARG A 121 3.74 20.13 -0.01
C ARG A 121 5.18 19.98 -0.53
N HIS A 122 5.64 18.75 -0.73
CA HIS A 122 6.96 18.41 -1.25
C HIS A 122 6.94 18.15 -2.77
N MET A 123 5.76 18.11 -3.38
CA MET A 123 5.58 17.83 -4.80
C MET A 123 5.69 19.10 -5.65
N ASN A 124 6.91 19.63 -5.80
CA ASN A 124 7.17 20.68 -6.80
C ASN A 124 7.57 20.02 -8.13
N PHE A 125 6.56 19.70 -8.93
CA PHE A 125 6.78 19.24 -10.31
C PHE A 125 6.93 20.44 -11.24
N ASN A 126 8.06 20.47 -11.96
CA ASN A 126 8.22 21.41 -13.08
C ASN A 126 7.67 20.69 -14.31
N PHE A 127 6.65 21.27 -14.94
CA PHE A 127 6.10 20.81 -16.22
C PHE A 127 7.05 21.19 -17.36
#